data_AF-A0AAP3M424-F1
#
_entry.id   AF-A0AAP3M424-F1
#
_cell.length_a   1.000
_cell.length_b   1.000
_cell.length_c   1.000
_cell.angle_alpha   90.00
_cell.angle_beta   90.00
_cell.angle_gamma   90.00
#
_symmetry.space_group_name_H-M   'P 1'
#
loop_
_entity.id
_entity.type
_entity.pdbx_description
1 polymer ?
#
loop_
_entity_poly.entity_id
_entity_poly.type
_entity_poly.pdbx_seq_one_letter_code
_entity_poly.pdbx_strand_id
1 'polypeptide(L)'
;MAKGRNLKLTTDPNSRPEQREQTEKLKKVTENWTPLQKTPPLYMKGTLAATIWQRLIPILQETGVVKQADKATVECLCSAIQLYREAFENVQKNGIQREVWTTPILPTGETLDKEFTRYQKNPAVTTMDSAMKQIKTFSSDLGLTPASRASLMASIDSQDDDTPSLAEILNAKSGDF
;
A
#
# COMPACT_ATOMS: atom_id res chain seq x y z
N MET A 1 17.36 8.62 -20.90
CA MET A 1 16.87 7.44 -20.16
C MET A 1 15.40 7.69 -19.82
N ALA A 2 14.47 7.03 -20.54
CA ALA A 2 13.04 7.20 -20.28
C ALA A 2 12.72 6.56 -18.92
N LYS A 3 12.21 7.36 -17.99
CA LYS A 3 11.74 6.94 -16.67
C LYS A 3 10.71 5.83 -16.88
N GLY A 4 11.06 4.59 -16.54
CA GLY A 4 10.19 3.43 -16.69
C GLY A 4 8.85 3.72 -16.04
N ARG A 5 7.80 3.83 -16.85
CA ARG A 5 6.45 4.08 -16.36
C ARG A 5 5.98 2.77 -15.73
N ASN A 6 5.77 2.75 -14.42
CA ASN A 6 5.23 1.58 -13.72
C ASN A 6 4.05 1.02 -14.52
N LEU A 7 4.12 -0.28 -14.83
CA LEU A 7 3.11 -0.99 -15.60
C LEU A 7 1.76 -0.82 -14.89
N LYS A 8 0.78 -0.24 -15.57
CA LYS A 8 -0.58 -0.14 -15.05
C LYS A 8 -1.32 -1.39 -15.50
N LEU A 9 -1.77 -2.20 -14.55
CA LEU A 9 -2.76 -3.24 -14.80
C LEU A 9 -4.08 -2.54 -15.13
N THR A 10 -4.62 -2.79 -16.32
CA THR A 10 -5.86 -2.17 -16.80
C THR A 10 -6.46 -3.01 -17.92
N THR A 11 -7.78 -3.19 -17.96
CA THR A 11 -8.49 -3.68 -19.15
C THR A 11 -9.44 -2.63 -19.75
N ASP A 12 -9.31 -1.36 -19.37
CA ASP A 12 -10.17 -0.26 -19.85
C ASP A 12 -10.17 -0.15 -21.39
N PRO A 13 -11.35 -0.09 -22.07
CA PRO A 13 -11.51 0.00 -23.53
C PRO A 13 -10.83 1.20 -24.21
N ASN A 14 -10.41 2.22 -23.46
CA ASN A 14 -9.59 3.33 -23.95
C ASN A 14 -8.09 3.20 -23.63
N SER A 15 -7.71 2.22 -22.79
CA SER A 15 -6.31 1.92 -22.47
C SER A 15 -5.61 1.17 -23.61
N ARG A 16 -4.27 1.20 -23.66
CA ARG A 16 -3.52 0.54 -24.75
C ARG A 16 -3.84 -0.97 -24.78
N PRO A 17 -4.13 -1.58 -25.94
CA PRO A 17 -4.47 -3.00 -26.05
C PRO A 17 -3.47 -3.94 -25.36
N GLU A 18 -2.18 -3.63 -25.45
CA GLU A 18 -1.07 -4.37 -24.81
C GLU A 18 -1.22 -4.50 -23.28
N GLN A 19 -1.78 -3.49 -22.61
CA GLN A 19 -1.93 -3.47 -21.15
C GLN A 19 -3.06 -4.41 -20.69
N ARG A 20 -4.09 -4.59 -21.53
CA ARG A 20 -5.20 -5.49 -21.25
C ARG A 20 -4.79 -6.94 -21.40
N GLU A 21 -4.08 -7.23 -22.50
CA GLU A 21 -3.59 -8.57 -22.79
C GLU A 21 -2.61 -9.06 -21.71
N GLN A 22 -1.79 -8.16 -21.15
CA GLN A 22 -0.90 -8.46 -20.02
C GLN A 22 -1.66 -8.75 -18.73
N THR A 23 -2.73 -7.99 -18.45
CA THR A 23 -3.54 -8.18 -17.23
C THR A 23 -4.29 -9.51 -17.28
N GLU A 24 -4.81 -9.87 -18.45
CA GLU A 24 -5.48 -11.15 -18.68
C GLU A 24 -4.52 -12.35 -18.65
N LYS A 25 -3.31 -12.19 -19.21
CA LYS A 25 -2.24 -13.18 -19.05
C LYS A 25 -1.87 -13.37 -17.57
N LEU A 26 -1.79 -12.30 -16.79
CA LEU A 26 -1.46 -12.38 -15.36
C LEU A 26 -2.52 -13.14 -14.56
N LYS A 27 -3.81 -12.89 -14.82
CA LYS A 27 -4.90 -13.64 -14.17
C LYS A 27 -4.84 -15.13 -14.51
N LYS A 28 -4.71 -15.48 -15.79
CA LYS A 28 -4.60 -16.88 -16.23
C LYS A 28 -3.38 -17.60 -15.65
N VAL A 29 -2.25 -16.90 -15.54
CA VAL A 29 -1.03 -17.46 -14.95
C VAL A 29 -1.17 -17.67 -13.44
N THR A 30 -1.84 -16.76 -12.74
CA THR A 30 -1.97 -16.77 -11.28
C THR A 30 -3.18 -17.56 -10.77
N GLU A 31 -4.08 -17.99 -11.66
CA GLU A 31 -5.30 -18.74 -11.32
C GLU A 31 -5.01 -19.99 -10.49
N ASN A 32 -3.98 -20.76 -10.87
CA ASN A 32 -3.57 -21.99 -10.19
C ASN A 32 -2.62 -21.76 -9.01
N TRP A 33 -2.34 -20.51 -8.64
CA TRP A 33 -1.41 -20.21 -7.53
C TRP A 33 -2.09 -20.39 -6.19
N THR A 34 -1.30 -20.78 -5.18
CA THR A 34 -1.79 -20.97 -3.83
C THR A 34 -2.47 -19.70 -3.30
N PRO A 35 -3.73 -19.78 -2.83
CA PRO A 35 -4.42 -18.63 -2.27
C PRO A 35 -3.73 -18.15 -1.00
N LEU A 36 -3.85 -16.85 -0.74
CA LEU A 36 -3.26 -16.25 0.46
C LEU A 36 -3.88 -16.86 1.73
N GLN A 37 -3.02 -17.23 2.69
CA GLN A 37 -3.42 -17.79 3.97
C GLN A 37 -4.41 -16.87 4.71
N LYS A 38 -5.47 -17.45 5.28
CA LYS A 38 -6.49 -16.68 6.01
C LYS A 38 -6.01 -16.22 7.38
N THR A 39 -5.24 -17.08 8.06
CA THR A 39 -4.72 -16.80 9.39
C THR A 39 -3.45 -15.96 9.32
N PRO A 40 -3.27 -15.00 10.24
CA PRO A 40 -2.02 -14.26 10.33
C PRO A 40 -0.86 -15.21 10.69
N PRO A 41 0.38 -14.88 10.30
CA PRO A 41 1.58 -15.57 10.77
C PRO A 41 1.65 -15.66 12.29
N LEU A 42 2.20 -16.76 12.80
CA LEU A 42 2.25 -17.04 14.24
C LEU A 42 2.94 -15.93 15.04
N TYR A 43 4.01 -15.35 14.49
CA TYR A 43 4.78 -14.30 15.16
C TYR A 43 4.02 -12.97 15.30
N MET A 44 2.94 -12.76 14.55
CA MET A 44 2.08 -11.56 14.65
C MET A 44 0.92 -11.77 15.62
N LYS A 45 0.72 -13.00 16.13
CA LYS A 45 -0.44 -13.33 16.97
C LYS A 45 -0.45 -12.45 18.22
N GLY A 46 -1.61 -11.88 18.53
CA GLY A 46 -1.79 -10.99 19.68
C GLY A 46 -1.40 -9.53 19.42
N THR A 47 -0.93 -9.18 18.21
CA THR A 47 -0.62 -7.80 17.86
C THR A 47 -1.74 -7.13 17.05
N LEU A 48 -1.70 -5.80 16.95
CA LEU A 48 -2.58 -5.04 16.08
C LEU A 48 -2.43 -5.48 14.61
N ALA A 49 -1.20 -5.79 14.18
CA ALA A 49 -0.93 -6.23 12.82
C ALA A 49 -1.69 -7.52 12.46
N ALA A 50 -1.83 -8.49 13.39
CA ALA A 50 -2.67 -9.67 13.16
C ALA A 50 -4.17 -9.34 13.01
N THR A 51 -4.67 -8.34 13.73
CA THR A 51 -6.06 -7.90 13.59
C THR A 51 -6.30 -7.23 12.24
N ILE A 52 -5.32 -6.46 11.77
CA ILE A 52 -5.36 -5.82 10.45
C ILE A 52 -5.29 -6.87 9.34
N TRP A 53 -4.43 -7.88 9.48
CA TRP A 53 -4.37 -9.01 8.56
C TRP A 53 -5.75 -9.62 8.34
N GLN A 54 -6.45 -9.99 9.42
CA GLN A 54 -7.78 -10.59 9.35
C GLN A 54 -8.81 -9.71 8.64
N ARG A 55 -8.67 -8.38 8.73
CA ARG A 55 -9.56 -7.42 8.03
C ARG A 55 -9.21 -7.27 6.55
N LEU A 56 -7.93 -7.33 6.20
CA LEU A 56 -7.46 -7.12 4.82
C LEU A 56 -7.64 -8.36 3.94
N ILE A 57 -7.43 -9.56 4.49
CA ILE A 57 -7.54 -10.80 3.73
C ILE A 57 -8.83 -10.94 2.91
N PRO A 58 -10.05 -10.75 3.46
CA PRO A 58 -11.27 -10.94 2.66
C PRO A 58 -11.31 -9.98 1.46
N ILE A 59 -10.88 -8.73 1.65
CA ILE A 59 -10.80 -7.71 0.59
C ILE A 59 -9.78 -8.11 -0.48
N LEU A 60 -8.60 -8.58 -0.07
CA LEU A 60 -7.54 -9.01 -0.98
C LEU A 60 -7.93 -10.27 -1.76
N GLN A 61 -8.64 -11.20 -1.13
CA GLN A 61 -9.12 -12.42 -1.78
C GLN A 61 -10.19 -12.13 -2.84
N GLU A 62 -11.07 -11.15 -2.61
CA GLU A 62 -12.08 -10.72 -3.59
C GLU A 62 -11.45 -10.19 -4.88
N THR A 63 -10.27 -9.57 -4.81
CA THR A 63 -9.58 -9.07 -6.01
C THR A 63 -9.10 -10.20 -6.94
N GLY A 64 -8.89 -11.41 -6.43
CA GLY A 64 -8.41 -12.54 -7.22
C GLY A 64 -6.98 -12.41 -7.75
N VAL A 65 -6.27 -11.30 -7.52
CA VAL A 65 -4.91 -11.08 -8.04
C VAL A 65 -3.84 -11.37 -6.99
N VAL A 66 -4.12 -11.07 -5.72
CA VAL A 66 -3.17 -11.25 -4.62
C VAL A 66 -3.14 -12.71 -4.17
N LYS A 67 -1.94 -13.29 -4.10
CA LYS A 67 -1.70 -14.71 -3.83
C LYS A 67 -0.75 -14.91 -2.66
N GLN A 68 -0.50 -16.17 -2.28
CA GLN A 68 0.44 -16.51 -1.23
C GLN A 68 1.86 -15.97 -1.47
N ALA A 69 2.25 -15.75 -2.73
CA ALA A 69 3.52 -15.12 -3.10
C ALA A 69 3.66 -13.69 -2.54
N ASP A 70 2.54 -12.96 -2.41
CA ASP A 70 2.51 -11.58 -1.93
C ASP A 70 2.44 -11.48 -0.39
N LYS A 71 2.48 -12.63 0.30
CA LYS A 71 2.37 -12.71 1.77
C LYS A 71 3.31 -11.73 2.47
N ALA A 72 4.57 -11.67 2.07
CA ALA A 72 5.56 -10.77 2.69
C ALA A 72 5.15 -9.29 2.57
N THR A 73 4.59 -8.87 1.43
CA THR A 73 4.10 -7.50 1.21
C THR A 73 2.92 -7.18 2.12
N VAL A 74 1.99 -8.14 2.29
CA VAL A 74 0.86 -7.99 3.21
C VAL A 74 1.33 -7.93 4.67
N GLU A 75 2.34 -8.73 5.04
CA GLU A 75 2.95 -8.71 6.38
C GLU A 75 3.61 -7.34 6.66
N CYS A 76 4.34 -6.80 5.69
CA CYS A 76 4.95 -5.47 5.76
C CYS A 76 3.89 -4.36 5.92
N LEU A 77 2.78 -4.43 5.17
CA LEU A 77 1.68 -3.46 5.31
C LEU A 77 1.07 -3.50 6.72
N CYS A 78 0.75 -4.69 7.22
CA CYS A 78 0.16 -4.85 8.54
C CYS A 78 1.09 -4.32 9.64
N SER A 79 2.38 -4.63 9.53
CA SER A 79 3.40 -4.17 10.48
C SER A 79 3.61 -2.66 10.43
N ALA A 80 3.59 -2.06 9.23
CA ALA A 80 3.69 -0.60 9.06
C ALA A 80 2.50 0.13 9.68
N ILE A 81 1.28 -0.42 9.57
CA ILE A 81 0.09 0.16 10.21
C ILE A 81 0.19 0.05 11.74
N GLN A 82 0.68 -1.05 12.28
CA GLN A 82 0.93 -1.18 13.72
C GLN A 82 1.95 -0.14 14.20
N LEU A 83 3.09 -0.03 13.52
CA LEU A 83 4.13 0.95 13.87
C LEU A 83 3.60 2.39 13.82
N TYR A 84 2.76 2.70 12.82
CA TYR A 84 2.08 4.00 12.73
C TYR A 84 1.20 4.27 13.96
N ARG A 85 0.44 3.28 14.44
CA ARG A 85 -0.44 3.43 15.61
C ARG A 85 0.36 3.66 16.89
N GLU A 86 1.42 2.90 17.09
CA GLU A 86 2.32 3.08 18.24
C GLU A 86 3.00 4.46 18.23
N ALA A 87 3.49 4.88 17.07
CA ALA A 87 4.09 6.21 16.89
C ALA A 87 3.06 7.33 17.13
N PHE A 88 1.84 7.17 16.62
CA PHE A 88 0.75 8.12 16.80
C PHE A 88 0.37 8.27 18.29
N GLU A 89 0.25 7.16 19.02
CA GLU A 89 -0.03 7.18 20.45
C GLU A 89 1.10 7.89 21.23
N ASN A 90 2.36 7.66 20.85
CA ASN A 90 3.49 8.38 21.46
C ASN A 90 3.43 9.88 21.20
N VAL A 91 3.13 10.30 19.97
CA VAL A 91 2.97 11.72 19.61
C VAL A 91 1.80 12.35 20.37
N GLN A 92 0.70 11.61 20.57
CA GLN A 92 -0.45 12.09 21.32
C GLN A 92 -0.11 12.34 22.80
N LYS A 93 0.72 11.48 23.41
CA LYS A 93 1.12 11.59 24.82
C LYS A 93 2.22 12.63 25.05
N ASN A 94 3.21 12.69 24.15
CA ASN A 94 4.45 13.44 24.37
C ASN A 94 4.56 14.71 23.51
N GLY A 95 3.57 14.96 22.66
CA GLY A 95 3.62 16.04 21.67
C GLY A 95 4.61 15.77 20.54
N ILE A 96 4.70 16.74 19.63
CA ILE A 96 5.55 16.68 18.43
C ILE A 96 7.00 17.13 18.66
N GLN A 97 7.26 17.79 19.79
CA GLN A 97 8.54 18.38 20.15
C GLN A 97 8.79 18.16 21.64
N ARG A 98 10.06 17.99 22.01
CA ARG A 98 10.52 17.91 23.40
C ARG A 98 11.51 19.02 23.68
N GLU A 99 11.48 19.56 24.88
CA GLU A 99 12.51 20.47 25.36
C GLU A 99 13.79 19.69 25.70
N VAL A 100 14.93 20.19 25.26
CA VAL A 100 16.24 19.65 25.60
C VAL A 100 16.89 20.60 26.59
N TRP A 101 17.22 20.04 27.74
CA TRP A 101 17.91 20.72 28.84
C TRP A 101 19.31 20.12 28.95
N THR A 102 20.34 20.96 28.96
CA THR A 102 21.74 20.53 29.06
C THR A 102 22.34 21.10 30.34
N THR A 103 23.23 20.33 30.96
CA THR A 103 24.02 20.76 32.11
C THR A 103 25.41 21.16 31.59
N PRO A 104 25.75 22.45 31.55
CA PRO A 104 27.09 22.88 31.18
C PRO A 104 28.10 22.39 32.22
N ILE A 105 29.23 21.85 31.74
CA ILE A 105 30.35 21.42 32.59
C ILE A 105 31.49 22.41 32.35
N LEU A 106 31.92 23.08 33.42
CA LEU A 106 33.06 23.98 33.37
C LEU A 106 34.37 23.19 33.14
N PRO A 107 35.43 23.81 32.59
CA PRO A 107 36.75 23.19 32.49
C PRO A 107 37.33 22.74 33.85
N THR A 108 36.83 23.32 34.94
CA THR A 108 37.14 22.98 36.34
C THR A 108 36.49 21.69 36.82
N GLY A 109 35.57 21.12 36.05
CA GLY A 109 34.81 19.92 36.40
C GLY A 109 33.52 20.19 37.19
N GLU A 110 33.21 21.44 37.51
CA GLU A 110 31.95 21.81 38.17
C GLU A 110 30.77 21.82 37.18
N THR A 111 29.63 21.28 37.61
CA THR A 111 28.37 21.28 36.87
C THR A 111 27.52 22.50 37.26
N LEU A 112 27.08 23.28 36.28
CA LEU A 112 26.12 24.37 36.49
C LEU A 112 24.67 23.86 36.49
N ASP A 113 23.73 24.74 36.81
CA ASP A 113 22.30 24.42 36.73
C ASP A 113 21.88 24.06 35.29
N LYS A 114 20.78 23.30 35.19
CA LYS A 114 20.24 22.89 33.88
C LYS A 114 19.69 24.11 33.15
N GLU A 115 20.19 24.33 31.94
CA GLU A 115 19.71 25.41 31.07
C GLU A 115 18.92 24.84 29.89
N PHE A 116 17.84 25.55 29.54
CA PHE A 116 17.08 25.26 28.34
C PHE A 116 18.00 25.48 27.13
N THR A 117 18.17 24.44 26.31
CA THR A 117 19.04 24.50 25.14
C THR A 117 18.25 24.75 23.87
N ARG A 118 17.25 23.89 23.58
CA ARG A 118 16.44 23.97 22.35
C ARG A 118 15.23 23.05 22.42
N TYR A 119 14.30 23.25 21.48
CA TYR A 119 13.31 22.23 21.13
C TYR A 119 13.91 21.20 20.16
N GLN A 120 13.66 19.93 20.43
CA GLN A 120 14.02 18.81 19.56
C GLN A 120 12.75 18.08 19.10
N LYS A 121 12.69 17.71 17.81
CA LYS A 121 11.58 16.93 17.26
C LYS A 121 11.43 15.60 18.00
N ASN A 122 10.20 15.19 18.30
CA ASN A 122 9.90 13.86 18.82
C ASN A 122 10.26 12.81 17.73
N PRO A 123 11.15 11.84 18.02
CA PRO A 123 11.51 10.77 17.09
C PRO A 123 10.29 10.00 16.54
N ALA A 124 9.23 9.86 17.34
CA ALA A 124 7.99 9.19 16.93
C ALA A 124 7.34 9.88 15.72
N VAL A 125 7.48 11.20 15.55
CA VAL A 125 6.97 11.91 14.37
C VAL A 125 7.70 11.45 13.10
N THR A 126 9.01 11.18 13.18
CA THR A 126 9.79 10.67 12.05
C THR A 126 9.42 9.21 11.75
N THR A 127 9.23 8.39 12.78
CA THR A 127 8.72 7.02 12.62
C THR A 127 7.34 7.01 11.96
N MET A 128 6.44 7.90 12.39
CA MET A 128 5.11 8.03 11.85
C MET A 128 5.11 8.43 10.37
N ASP A 129 5.94 9.42 9.97
CA ASP A 129 6.08 9.83 8.57
C ASP A 129 6.60 8.68 7.68
N SER A 130 7.62 7.96 8.15
CA SER A 130 8.16 6.78 7.44
C SER A 130 7.11 5.67 7.30
N ALA A 131 6.37 5.37 8.37
CA ALA A 131 5.30 4.38 8.35
C ALA A 131 4.16 4.78 7.38
N MET A 132 3.73 6.04 7.38
CA MET A 132 2.71 6.53 6.44
C MET A 132 3.13 6.36 4.98
N LYS A 133 4.40 6.65 4.66
CA LYS A 133 4.95 6.46 3.31
C LYS A 133 4.95 4.99 2.92
N GLN A 134 5.40 4.10 3.81
CA GLN A 134 5.39 2.65 3.58
C GLN A 134 3.96 2.11 3.40
N ILE A 135 3.01 2.54 4.23
CA ILE A 135 1.59 2.17 4.11
C ILE A 135 1.06 2.57 2.73
N LYS A 136 1.34 3.80 2.28
CA LYS A 136 0.91 4.27 0.95
C LYS A 136 1.48 3.41 -0.17
N THR A 137 2.77 3.08 -0.10
CA THR A 137 3.45 2.23 -1.10
C THR A 137 2.83 0.84 -1.13
N PHE A 138 2.82 0.11 -0.01
CA PHE A 138 2.29 -1.25 0.03
C PHE A 138 0.79 -1.32 -0.30
N SER A 139 0.01 -0.30 0.11
CA SER A 139 -1.41 -0.22 -0.27
C SER A 139 -1.61 0.01 -1.76
N SER A 140 -0.71 0.75 -2.41
CA SER A 140 -0.73 0.92 -3.87
C SER A 140 -0.33 -0.38 -4.58
N ASP A 141 0.70 -1.06 -4.10
CA ASP A 141 1.21 -2.30 -4.69
C ASP A 141 0.17 -3.44 -4.60
N LEU A 142 -0.54 -3.53 -3.48
CA LEU A 142 -1.61 -4.52 -3.25
C LEU A 142 -2.96 -4.12 -3.83
N GLY A 143 -3.07 -2.98 -4.50
CA GLY A 143 -4.32 -2.60 -5.14
C GLY A 143 -5.40 -2.02 -4.23
N LEU A 144 -5.12 -1.72 -2.97
CA LEU A 144 -6.11 -1.32 -1.95
C LEU A 144 -6.59 0.15 -2.03
N THR A 145 -5.91 1.01 -2.78
CA THR A 145 -6.33 2.42 -2.96
C THR A 145 -7.51 2.54 -3.94
N PRO A 146 -8.39 3.55 -3.85
CA PRO A 146 -9.47 3.73 -4.84
C PRO A 146 -8.96 3.81 -6.29
N ALA A 147 -7.81 4.45 -6.52
CA ALA A 147 -7.21 4.54 -7.84
C ALA A 147 -6.71 3.18 -8.36
N SER A 148 -6.07 2.40 -7.48
CA SER A 148 -5.60 1.06 -7.83
C SER A 148 -6.77 0.07 -7.94
N ARG A 149 -7.80 0.18 -7.09
CA ARG A 149 -9.05 -0.59 -7.21
C ARG A 149 -9.78 -0.25 -8.49
N ALA A 150 -9.91 1.03 -8.86
CA ALA A 150 -10.49 1.41 -10.14
C ALA A 150 -9.72 0.80 -11.32
N SER A 151 -8.38 0.74 -11.23
CA SER A 151 -7.55 0.10 -12.25
C SER A 151 -7.74 -1.43 -12.27
N LEU A 152 -7.92 -2.07 -11.12
CA LEU A 152 -8.19 -3.52 -10.99
C LEU A 152 -9.63 -3.90 -11.37
N MET A 153 -10.64 -3.11 -10.99
CA MET A 153 -12.05 -3.34 -11.33
C MET A 153 -12.32 -3.08 -12.80
N ALA A 154 -11.77 -2.00 -13.35
CA ALA A 154 -11.73 -1.78 -14.80
C ALA A 154 -10.89 -2.86 -15.51
N SER A 155 -10.18 -3.73 -14.77
CA SER A 155 -9.54 -4.93 -15.31
C SER A 155 -10.47 -6.17 -15.29
N ILE A 156 -11.50 -6.21 -14.45
CA ILE A 156 -12.35 -7.38 -14.16
C ILE A 156 -13.69 -7.29 -14.89
N ASP A 157 -14.34 -6.13 -14.92
CA ASP A 157 -15.65 -5.95 -15.57
C ASP A 157 -15.62 -6.13 -17.10
N SER A 158 -14.44 -6.14 -17.73
CA SER A 158 -14.32 -6.42 -19.17
C SER A 158 -14.43 -7.92 -19.51
N GLN A 159 -14.73 -8.79 -18.54
CA GLN A 159 -14.87 -10.24 -18.73
C GLN A 159 -16.28 -10.67 -19.09
N ASP A 160 -17.30 -9.84 -18.87
CA ASP A 160 -18.70 -10.29 -18.87
C ASP A 160 -19.58 -9.71 -19.98
N ASP A 161 -19.01 -9.08 -21.00
CA ASP A 161 -19.80 -8.56 -22.11
C ASP A 161 -19.41 -9.20 -23.44
N ASP A 162 -20.27 -10.12 -23.89
CA ASP A 162 -20.64 -10.35 -25.29
C ASP A 162 -21.12 -9.04 -25.96
N THR A 163 -20.31 -7.97 -25.90
CA THR A 163 -20.56 -6.72 -26.62
C THR A 163 -19.65 -6.70 -27.84
N PRO A 164 -20.24 -6.64 -29.05
CA PRO A 164 -19.45 -6.54 -30.26
C PRO A 164 -18.60 -5.27 -30.19
N SER A 165 -17.34 -5.43 -30.59
CA SER A 165 -16.34 -4.38 -30.59
C SER A 165 -16.86 -3.15 -31.34
N LEU A 166 -16.49 -1.95 -30.89
CA LEU A 166 -16.78 -0.71 -31.61
C LEU A 166 -16.31 -0.78 -33.08
N ALA A 167 -15.27 -1.57 -33.37
CA ALA A 167 -14.79 -1.84 -34.72
C ALA A 167 -15.80 -2.67 -35.56
N GLU A 168 -16.57 -3.56 -34.95
CA GLU A 168 -17.62 -4.35 -35.61
C GLU A 168 -18.88 -3.51 -35.87
N ILE A 169 -19.24 -2.61 -34.93
CA ILE A 169 -20.35 -1.66 -35.10
C ILE A 169 -20.04 -0.64 -36.20
N LEU A 170 -18.77 -0.21 -36.32
CA LEU A 170 -18.33 0.72 -37.36
C LEU A 170 -18.24 0.06 -38.74
N ASN A 171 -17.92 -1.24 -38.83
CA ASN A 171 -17.95 -1.99 -40.09
C ASN A 171 -19.36 -2.37 -40.54
N ALA A 172 -20.32 -2.48 -39.62
CA ALA A 172 -21.72 -2.75 -39.94
C ALA A 172 -22.47 -1.53 -40.50
N LYS A 173 -21.94 -0.30 -40.33
CA LYS A 173 -22.55 0.95 -40.81
C LYS A 173 -21.94 1.54 -42.08
N SER A 174 -20.91 0.91 -42.65
CA SER A 174 -20.28 1.34 -43.91
C SER A 174 -20.82 0.60 -45.15
N GLY A 175 -21.86 -0.21 -44.99
CA GLY A 175 -22.45 -1.05 -46.06
C GLY A 175 -23.74 -0.52 -46.70
N ASP A 176 -24.33 0.57 -46.21
CA ASP A 176 -25.55 1.17 -46.79
C ASP A 176 -25.35 2.68 -46.92
N PHE A 177 -24.87 3.12 -48.08
CA PHE A 177 -25.25 4.34 -48.84
C PHE A 177 -24.45 4.41 -50.15
#